data_AF-A0A957L1Y7-F1
#
_entry.id   AF-A0A957L1Y7-F1
#
_cell.length_a   1.000
_cell.length_b   1.000
_cell.length_c   1.000
_cell.angle_alpha   90.00
_cell.angle_beta   90.00
_cell.angle_gamma   90.00
#
_symmetry.space_group_name_H-M   'P 1'
#
loop_
_entity.id
_entity.type
_entity.pdbx_description
1 polymer ?
#
loop_
_entity_poly.entity_id
_entity_poly.type
_entity_poly.pdbx_seq_one_letter_code
_entity_poly.pdbx_strand_id
1 'polypeptide(L)'
;ESTGGALIQAWVATPAGTGPWPLILHTHGGPTSVMTNAFHAEAQAWLDHGFAFMSVNYRGSITFGKAYEEAIWGNLGDWEIDDMAAARAWAVANGIAQPDAVLLIGGSYGGYLTLQALGRRPELWAGGMADVAIADWRLMYEDQAETLRGYQRALFGGGPETAGAAYDKSSPITYAAQYAAPLLVLQGRNDSRCPAR
;
A
#
# COMPACT_ATOMS: atom_id res chain seq x y z
N GLU A 1 -13.41 10.49 1.94
CA GLU A 1 -13.04 10.89 3.31
C GLU A 1 -12.66 9.63 4.06
N SER A 2 -11.53 9.66 4.78
CA SER A 2 -11.00 8.57 5.58
C SER A 2 -11.20 8.85 7.08
N THR A 3 -10.66 7.98 7.95
CA THR A 3 -10.71 8.14 9.40
C THR A 3 -10.17 9.51 9.83
N GLY A 4 -10.87 10.14 10.79
CA GLY A 4 -10.52 11.49 11.28
C GLY A 4 -10.80 12.63 10.30
N GLY A 5 -11.60 12.40 9.25
CA GLY A 5 -11.98 13.43 8.27
C GLY A 5 -10.92 13.70 7.20
N ALA A 6 -9.89 12.85 7.10
CA ALA A 6 -8.81 13.03 6.13
C ALA A 6 -9.33 12.91 4.70
N LEU A 7 -9.01 13.90 3.85
CA LEU A 7 -9.30 13.84 2.43
C LEU A 7 -8.16 13.13 1.70
N ILE A 8 -8.51 12.04 1.02
CA ILE A 8 -7.55 11.22 0.28
C ILE A 8 -7.79 11.43 -1.20
N GLN A 9 -6.74 11.84 -1.93
CA GLN A 9 -6.81 11.94 -3.38
C GLN A 9 -6.68 10.54 -3.98
N ALA A 10 -7.53 10.23 -4.96
CA ALA A 10 -7.42 9.04 -5.78
C ALA A 10 -7.53 9.38 -7.27
N TRP A 11 -6.76 8.68 -8.09
CA TRP A 11 -6.92 8.65 -9.55
C TRP A 11 -7.71 7.40 -9.90
N VAL A 12 -8.81 7.56 -10.64
CA VAL A 12 -9.69 6.46 -11.04
C VAL A 12 -9.78 6.41 -12.55
N ALA A 13 -9.60 5.22 -13.10
CA ALA A 13 -9.86 4.90 -14.49
C ALA A 13 -10.75 3.66 -14.57
N THR A 14 -11.65 3.65 -15.55
CA THR A 14 -12.62 2.56 -15.75
C THR A 14 -12.51 2.05 -17.18
N PRO A 15 -12.68 0.75 -17.42
CA PRO A 15 -12.71 0.20 -18.77
C PRO A 15 -13.98 0.68 -19.50
N ALA A 16 -14.06 0.40 -20.81
CA ALA A 16 -15.25 0.72 -21.59
C ALA A 16 -16.48 -0.08 -21.09
N GLY A 17 -17.66 0.52 -21.20
CA GLY A 17 -18.93 -0.08 -20.78
C GLY A 17 -19.48 0.52 -19.49
N THR A 18 -20.36 -0.23 -18.82
CA THR A 18 -21.03 0.19 -17.59
C THR A 18 -20.63 -0.75 -16.45
N GLY A 19 -20.24 -0.18 -15.31
CA GLY A 19 -19.85 -0.93 -14.12
C GLY A 19 -21.02 -1.52 -13.33
N PRO A 20 -20.76 -2.08 -12.13
CA PRO A 20 -19.47 -2.08 -11.44
C PRO A 20 -18.48 -3.10 -12.00
N TRP A 21 -17.18 -2.78 -11.90
CA TRP A 21 -16.08 -3.63 -12.38
C TRP A 21 -15.33 -4.29 -11.21
N PRO A 22 -14.64 -5.42 -11.43
CA PRO A 22 -13.56 -5.80 -10.52
C PRO A 22 -12.53 -4.66 -10.49
N LEU A 23 -12.01 -4.37 -9.30
CA LEU A 23 -11.16 -3.21 -9.06
C LEU A 23 -9.75 -3.62 -8.67
N ILE A 24 -8.77 -3.02 -9.33
CA ILE A 24 -7.40 -2.94 -8.86
C ILE A 24 -7.25 -1.67 -8.02
N LEU A 25 -6.99 -1.84 -6.72
CA LEU A 25 -6.61 -0.75 -5.82
C LEU A 25 -5.09 -0.74 -5.68
N HIS A 26 -4.48 0.24 -6.34
CA HIS A 26 -3.04 0.44 -6.39
C HIS A 26 -2.56 1.45 -5.35
N THR A 27 -1.42 1.17 -4.73
CA THR A 27 -0.68 2.11 -3.89
C THR A 27 0.75 2.25 -4.40
N HIS A 28 1.23 3.49 -4.49
CA HIS A 28 2.59 3.77 -4.96
C HIS A 28 3.65 3.37 -3.92
N GLY A 29 4.90 3.18 -4.37
CA GLY A 29 6.06 3.03 -3.49
C GLY A 29 6.49 4.33 -2.83
N GLY A 30 7.50 4.29 -1.96
CA GLY A 30 7.98 5.47 -1.22
C GLY A 30 8.35 5.12 0.22
N PRO A 31 7.65 5.66 1.24
CA PRO A 31 6.34 6.33 1.15
C PRO A 31 6.36 7.78 0.70
N THR A 32 7.53 8.45 0.76
CA THR A 32 7.72 9.86 0.36
C THR A 32 7.67 10.02 -1.18
N SER A 33 6.50 9.79 -1.77
CA SER A 33 6.21 9.84 -3.21
C SER A 33 4.75 10.24 -3.44
N VAL A 34 4.34 10.32 -4.70
CA VAL A 34 2.97 10.64 -5.10
C VAL A 34 2.66 10.04 -6.46
N MET A 35 1.44 9.54 -6.65
CA MET A 35 0.90 9.27 -7.97
C MET A 35 0.33 10.56 -8.59
N THR A 36 0.80 10.90 -9.78
CA THR A 36 0.34 12.09 -10.51
C THR A 36 -0.51 11.70 -11.73
N ASN A 37 -1.14 12.68 -12.37
CA ASN A 37 -1.89 12.47 -13.60
C ASN A 37 -0.95 12.26 -14.79
N ALA A 38 -0.37 11.07 -14.88
CA ALA A 38 0.56 10.65 -15.92
C ALA A 38 0.17 9.28 -16.47
N PHE A 39 0.68 8.95 -17.66
CA PHE A 39 0.49 7.63 -18.25
C PHE A 39 1.05 6.53 -17.34
N HIS A 40 0.24 5.51 -17.05
CA HIS A 40 0.61 4.37 -16.21
C HIS A 40 0.33 3.06 -16.96
N ALA A 41 1.38 2.40 -17.44
CA ALA A 41 1.27 1.23 -18.32
C ALA A 41 0.49 0.07 -17.66
N GLU A 42 0.75 -0.19 -16.38
CA GLU A 42 0.04 -1.24 -15.63
C GLU A 42 -1.45 -0.92 -15.50
N ALA A 43 -1.82 0.37 -15.33
CA ALA A 43 -3.23 0.75 -15.27
C ALA A 43 -3.91 0.46 -16.62
N GLN A 44 -3.24 0.78 -17.73
CA GLN A 44 -3.78 0.48 -19.08
C GLN A 44 -3.95 -1.02 -19.31
N ALA A 45 -3.01 -1.85 -18.85
CA ALA A 45 -3.11 -3.30 -18.98
C ALA A 45 -4.33 -3.87 -18.23
N TRP A 46 -4.57 -3.40 -17.00
CA TRP A 46 -5.74 -3.81 -16.20
C TRP A 46 -7.06 -3.36 -16.82
N LEU A 47 -7.11 -2.12 -17.31
CA LEU A 47 -8.28 -1.58 -18.01
C LEU A 47 -8.61 -2.40 -19.26
N ASP A 48 -7.60 -2.77 -20.06
CA ASP A 48 -7.79 -3.62 -21.25
C ASP A 48 -8.35 -5.01 -20.91
N HIS A 49 -8.07 -5.51 -19.71
CA HIS A 49 -8.58 -6.79 -19.19
C HIS A 49 -9.89 -6.65 -18.38
N GLY A 50 -10.55 -5.49 -18.44
CA GLY A 50 -11.86 -5.30 -17.83
C GLY A 50 -11.87 -4.98 -16.34
N PHE A 51 -10.72 -4.62 -15.76
CA PHE A 51 -10.63 -4.16 -14.38
C PHE A 51 -10.66 -2.63 -14.33
N ALA A 52 -11.43 -2.06 -13.40
CA ALA A 52 -11.21 -0.67 -13.00
C ALA A 52 -9.87 -0.56 -12.26
N PHE A 53 -9.25 0.63 -12.33
CA PHE A 53 -7.99 0.91 -11.66
C PHE A 53 -8.14 2.17 -10.81
N MET A 54 -7.80 2.08 -9.53
CA MET A 54 -7.78 3.20 -8.62
C MET A 54 -6.42 3.28 -7.92
N SER A 55 -5.70 4.38 -8.09
CA SER A 55 -4.47 4.66 -7.34
C SER A 55 -4.74 5.67 -6.25
N VAL A 56 -4.33 5.36 -5.02
CA VAL A 56 -4.57 6.20 -3.84
C VAL A 56 -3.30 6.91 -3.39
N ASN A 57 -3.35 8.22 -3.21
CA ASN A 57 -2.31 9.01 -2.55
C ASN A 57 -2.61 9.06 -1.04
N TYR A 58 -2.31 7.96 -0.36
CA TYR A 58 -2.56 7.74 1.07
C TYR A 58 -1.81 8.74 1.96
N ARG A 59 -2.24 8.94 3.22
CA ARG A 59 -1.50 9.75 4.20
C ARG A 59 -0.04 9.29 4.27
N GLY A 60 0.90 10.22 4.18
CA GLY A 60 2.32 9.91 3.92
C GLY A 60 2.80 10.29 2.52
N SER A 61 1.88 10.47 1.57
CA SER A 61 2.22 10.97 0.23
C SER A 61 2.69 12.42 0.28
N ILE A 62 3.53 12.81 -0.68
CA ILE A 62 3.97 14.20 -0.85
C ILE A 62 3.02 15.00 -1.74
N THR A 63 3.24 16.31 -1.83
CA THR A 63 2.39 17.32 -2.52
C THR A 63 1.12 17.78 -1.78
N PHE A 64 0.80 17.16 -0.63
CA PHE A 64 -0.34 17.52 0.23
C PHE A 64 0.05 18.29 1.50
N GLY A 65 1.32 18.71 1.57
CA GLY A 65 1.89 19.44 2.71
C GLY A 65 2.55 18.53 3.75
N LYS A 66 3.45 19.12 4.54
CA LYS A 66 4.31 18.41 5.48
C LYS A 66 3.53 17.60 6.53
N ALA A 67 2.42 18.15 7.04
CA ALA A 67 1.61 17.47 8.04
C ALA A 67 0.97 16.18 7.49
N TYR A 68 0.65 16.13 6.19
CA TYR A 68 0.11 14.95 5.54
C TYR A 68 1.20 13.89 5.30
N GLU A 69 2.40 14.32 4.91
CA GLU A 69 3.58 13.46 4.76
C GLU A 69 4.01 12.82 6.09
N GLU A 70 4.10 13.63 7.16
CA GLU A 70 4.56 13.16 8.47
C GLU A 70 3.49 12.40 9.26
N ALA A 71 2.24 12.35 8.77
CA ALA A 71 1.11 11.73 9.46
C ALA A 71 1.33 10.24 9.81
N ILE A 72 2.16 9.53 9.03
CA ILE A 72 2.45 8.10 9.20
C ILE A 72 3.71 7.82 10.02
N TRP A 73 4.50 8.84 10.35
CA TRP A 73 5.77 8.64 11.04
C TRP A 73 5.55 8.00 12.43
N GLY A 74 6.35 6.98 12.73
CA GLY A 74 6.24 6.15 13.92
C GLY A 74 5.13 5.09 13.86
N ASN A 75 4.28 5.09 12.84
CA ASN A 75 3.11 4.21 12.76
C ASN A 75 2.73 3.87 11.31
N LEU A 76 3.73 3.38 10.55
CA LEU A 76 3.58 3.00 9.15
C LEU A 76 2.54 1.88 8.99
N GLY A 77 1.75 1.92 7.92
CA GLY A 77 0.71 0.92 7.63
C GLY A 77 -0.41 0.85 8.67
N ASP A 78 -0.77 1.99 9.25
CA ASP A 78 -1.95 2.15 10.09
C ASP A 78 -2.96 3.06 9.39
N TRP A 79 -2.62 4.34 9.27
CA TRP A 79 -3.45 5.32 8.58
C TRP A 79 -3.65 5.01 7.10
N GLU A 80 -2.64 4.47 6.45
CA GLU A 80 -2.68 4.09 5.05
C GLU A 80 -3.68 2.97 4.80
N ILE A 81 -3.81 2.02 5.73
CA ILE A 81 -4.75 0.90 5.62
C ILE A 81 -6.19 1.40 5.75
N ASP A 82 -6.43 2.36 6.65
CA ASP A 82 -7.71 3.06 6.74
C ASP A 82 -8.01 3.85 5.47
N ASP A 83 -7.02 4.51 4.89
CA ASP A 83 -7.18 5.28 3.64
C ASP A 83 -7.53 4.36 2.47
N MET A 84 -6.89 3.21 2.36
CA MET A 84 -7.22 2.18 1.38
C MET A 84 -8.63 1.63 1.58
N ALA A 85 -9.03 1.33 2.83
CA ALA A 85 -10.37 0.85 3.14
C ALA A 85 -11.45 1.90 2.81
N ALA A 86 -11.18 3.18 3.09
CA ALA A 86 -12.05 4.29 2.74
C ALA A 86 -12.17 4.48 1.22
N ALA A 87 -11.06 4.36 0.49
CA ALA A 87 -11.05 4.44 -0.97
C ALA A 87 -11.87 3.29 -1.58
N ARG A 88 -11.69 2.05 -1.10
CA ARG A 88 -12.52 0.90 -1.48
C ARG A 88 -14.00 1.17 -1.25
N ALA A 89 -14.37 1.60 -0.03
CA ALA A 89 -15.76 1.88 0.33
C ALA A 89 -16.37 2.95 -0.57
N TRP A 90 -15.61 4.01 -0.87
CA TRP A 90 -16.04 5.06 -1.80
C TRP A 90 -16.26 4.52 -3.21
N ALA A 91 -15.35 3.70 -3.75
CA ALA A 91 -15.49 3.13 -5.09
C ALA A 91 -16.72 2.22 -5.20
N VAL A 92 -17.00 1.42 -4.16
CA VAL A 92 -18.21 0.58 -4.08
C VAL A 92 -19.48 1.43 -4.02
N ALA A 93 -19.52 2.43 -3.13
CA ALA A 93 -20.69 3.29 -2.95
C ALA A 93 -21.04 4.10 -4.21
N ASN A 94 -20.06 4.41 -5.05
CA ASN A 94 -20.25 5.12 -6.31
C ASN A 94 -20.48 4.20 -7.52
N GLY A 95 -20.68 2.90 -7.30
CA GLY A 95 -20.97 1.93 -8.38
C GLY A 95 -19.79 1.66 -9.32
N ILE A 96 -18.56 2.01 -8.90
CA ILE A 96 -17.34 1.77 -9.68
C ILE A 96 -16.85 0.34 -9.44
N ALA A 97 -16.78 -0.08 -8.18
CA ALA A 97 -16.18 -1.36 -7.79
C ALA A 97 -17.21 -2.39 -7.34
N GLN A 98 -17.02 -3.64 -7.74
CA GLN A 98 -17.71 -4.80 -7.16
C GLN A 98 -17.18 -5.02 -5.73
N PRO A 99 -18.05 -5.11 -4.70
CA PRO A 99 -17.61 -5.21 -3.30
C PRO A 99 -16.69 -6.41 -3.02
N ASP A 100 -16.93 -7.53 -3.68
CA ASP A 100 -16.27 -8.83 -3.50
C ASP A 100 -15.12 -9.07 -4.49
N ALA A 101 -14.79 -8.10 -5.35
CA ALA A 101 -13.76 -8.23 -6.37
C ALA A 101 -12.78 -7.04 -6.37
N VAL A 102 -12.26 -6.68 -5.19
CA VAL A 102 -11.22 -5.65 -5.02
C VAL A 102 -9.88 -6.29 -4.71
N LEU A 103 -8.94 -6.18 -5.64
CA LEU A 103 -7.57 -6.70 -5.54
C LEU A 103 -6.61 -5.57 -5.19
N LEU A 104 -5.65 -5.85 -4.32
CA LEU A 104 -4.61 -4.90 -3.94
C LEU A 104 -3.36 -5.12 -4.76
N ILE A 105 -2.73 -4.05 -5.26
CA ILE A 105 -1.43 -4.15 -5.90
C ILE A 105 -0.51 -3.00 -5.47
N GLY A 106 0.80 -3.26 -5.47
CA GLY A 106 1.80 -2.21 -5.30
C GLY A 106 3.22 -2.74 -5.25
N GLY A 107 4.17 -1.84 -5.50
CA GLY A 107 5.60 -2.11 -5.46
C GLY A 107 6.30 -1.42 -4.28
N SER A 108 7.32 -2.05 -3.70
CA SER A 108 8.10 -1.48 -2.59
C SER A 108 7.20 -1.13 -1.40
N TYR A 109 7.08 0.15 -1.01
CA TYR A 109 6.13 0.56 0.03
C TYR A 109 4.66 0.24 -0.34
N GLY A 110 4.30 0.23 -1.62
CA GLY A 110 2.97 -0.21 -2.06
C GLY A 110 2.77 -1.71 -1.88
N GLY A 111 3.84 -2.50 -2.09
CA GLY A 111 3.85 -3.94 -1.83
C GLY A 111 3.74 -4.22 -0.33
N TYR A 112 4.44 -3.44 0.50
CA TYR A 112 4.28 -3.41 1.95
C TYR A 112 2.81 -3.18 2.35
N LEU A 113 2.17 -2.12 1.82
CA LEU A 113 0.77 -1.82 2.12
C LEU A 113 -0.17 -2.94 1.66
N THR A 114 0.14 -3.61 0.54
CA THR A 114 -0.60 -4.79 0.07
C THR A 114 -0.55 -5.92 1.11
N LEU A 115 0.66 -6.30 1.56
CA LEU A 115 0.84 -7.34 2.59
C LEU A 115 0.18 -6.95 3.91
N GLN A 116 0.37 -5.71 4.35
CA GLN A 116 -0.16 -5.19 5.60
C GLN A 116 -1.70 -5.17 5.61
N ALA A 117 -2.31 -4.74 4.50
CA ALA A 117 -3.77 -4.69 4.36
C ALA A 117 -4.41 -6.07 4.34
N LEU A 118 -3.79 -7.05 3.67
CA LEU A 118 -4.27 -8.45 3.63
C LEU A 118 -4.29 -9.10 5.03
N GLY A 119 -3.39 -8.70 5.93
CA GLY A 119 -3.35 -9.21 7.30
C GLY A 119 -4.23 -8.45 8.28
N ARG A 120 -4.31 -7.13 8.13
CA ARG A 120 -5.04 -6.29 9.10
C ARG A 120 -6.51 -6.13 8.77
N ARG A 121 -6.91 -6.29 7.52
CA ARG A 121 -8.29 -6.19 7.03
C ARG A 121 -8.63 -7.31 6.04
N PRO A 122 -8.39 -8.59 6.41
CA PRO A 122 -8.50 -9.73 5.50
C PRO A 122 -9.89 -9.87 4.85
N GLU A 123 -10.93 -9.34 5.48
CA GLU A 123 -12.32 -9.38 5.02
C GLU A 123 -12.64 -8.45 3.84
N LEU A 124 -11.76 -7.49 3.54
CA LEU A 124 -12.04 -6.45 2.54
C LEU A 124 -11.54 -6.78 1.13
N TRP A 125 -10.61 -7.72 1.00
CA TRP A 125 -9.82 -7.87 -0.23
C TRP A 125 -10.05 -9.23 -0.88
N ALA A 126 -10.23 -9.23 -2.20
CA ALA A 126 -10.35 -10.44 -3.00
C ALA A 126 -9.00 -11.14 -3.22
N GLY A 127 -7.89 -10.44 -2.97
CA GLY A 127 -6.51 -10.93 -3.08
C GLY A 127 -5.53 -9.77 -3.23
N GLY A 128 -4.25 -10.10 -3.43
CA GLY A 128 -3.26 -9.06 -3.72
C GLY A 128 -2.01 -9.54 -4.47
N MET A 129 -1.31 -8.58 -5.05
CA MET A 129 -0.01 -8.76 -5.69
C MET A 129 0.99 -7.77 -5.10
N ALA A 130 2.00 -8.29 -4.41
CA ALA A 130 3.03 -7.50 -3.74
C ALA A 130 4.36 -7.64 -4.49
N ASP A 131 4.82 -6.55 -5.10
CA ASP A 131 6.10 -6.50 -5.82
C ASP A 131 7.19 -5.86 -4.95
N VAL A 132 8.36 -6.50 -4.89
CA VAL A 132 9.55 -6.09 -4.11
C VAL A 132 9.18 -5.52 -2.75
N ALA A 133 8.32 -6.25 -2.03
CA ALA A 133 7.62 -5.75 -0.86
C ALA A 133 8.46 -5.82 0.42
N ILE A 134 8.03 -5.06 1.43
CA ILE A 134 8.62 -5.11 2.77
C ILE A 134 7.73 -6.02 3.61
N ALA A 135 8.22 -7.22 3.94
CA ALA A 135 7.49 -8.20 4.74
C ALA A 135 7.81 -8.10 6.24
N ASP A 136 9.00 -7.62 6.59
CA ASP A 136 9.47 -7.42 7.96
C ASP A 136 10.41 -6.23 8.02
N TRP A 137 10.03 -5.19 8.76
CA TRP A 137 10.83 -3.98 8.88
C TRP A 137 12.12 -4.19 9.69
N ARG A 138 12.17 -5.15 10.62
CA ARG A 138 13.40 -5.45 11.36
C ARG A 138 14.41 -6.18 10.47
N LEU A 139 13.96 -7.22 9.76
CA LEU A 139 14.84 -7.94 8.84
C LEU A 139 15.35 -7.04 7.72
N MET A 140 14.47 -6.20 7.14
CA MET A 140 14.85 -5.18 6.19
C MET A 140 15.91 -4.23 6.77
N TYR A 141 15.75 -3.79 8.02
CA TYR A 141 16.73 -2.91 8.67
C TYR A 141 18.11 -3.58 8.78
N GLU A 142 18.17 -4.87 9.12
CA GLU A 142 19.43 -5.61 9.22
C GLU A 142 20.15 -5.73 7.87
N ASP A 143 19.40 -5.99 6.80
CA ASP A 143 19.95 -6.34 5.48
C ASP A 143 20.29 -5.12 4.61
N GLN A 144 19.87 -3.93 5.03
CA GLN A 144 20.02 -2.71 4.26
C GLN A 144 21.35 -1.98 4.46
N ALA A 145 21.75 -1.27 3.40
CA ALA A 145 22.81 -0.27 3.47
C ALA A 145 22.51 0.80 4.53
N GLU A 146 23.55 1.35 5.16
CA GLU A 146 23.41 2.34 6.25
C GLU A 146 22.57 3.57 5.87
N THR A 147 22.64 4.00 4.60
CA THR A 147 21.84 5.12 4.11
C THR A 147 20.34 4.86 4.19
N LEU A 148 19.90 3.63 3.86
CA LEU A 148 18.49 3.23 3.96
C LEU A 148 18.07 3.00 5.41
N ARG A 149 18.95 2.43 6.24
CA ARG A 149 18.74 2.37 7.70
C ARG A 149 18.52 3.76 8.30
N GLY A 150 19.26 4.76 7.85
CA GLY A 150 19.07 6.16 8.24
C GLY A 150 17.67 6.68 7.91
N TYR A 151 17.19 6.40 6.68
CA TYR A 151 15.83 6.76 6.27
C TYR A 151 14.78 6.04 7.11
N GLN A 152 14.95 4.74 7.36
CA GLN A 152 14.03 3.96 8.18
C GLN A 152 13.97 4.48 9.63
N ARG A 153 15.11 4.84 10.23
CA ARG A 153 15.13 5.47 11.57
C ARG A 153 14.37 6.78 11.60
N ALA A 154 14.43 7.58 10.53
CA ALA A 154 13.65 8.81 10.44
C ALA A 154 12.14 8.51 10.40
N LEU A 155 11.72 7.53 9.59
CA LEU A 155 10.31 7.13 9.49
C LEU A 155 9.76 6.59 10.82
N PHE A 156 10.54 5.82 11.56
CA PHE A 156 10.09 5.21 12.82
C PHE A 156 10.40 6.03 14.08
N GLY A 157 11.14 7.14 13.95
CA GLY A 157 11.64 7.91 15.09
C GLY A 157 12.70 7.17 15.93
N GLY A 158 13.33 6.13 15.38
CA GLY A 158 14.31 5.28 16.07
C GLY A 158 14.66 4.00 15.30
N GLY A 159 15.71 3.31 15.77
CA GLY A 159 16.06 1.98 15.27
C GLY A 159 15.22 0.88 15.92
N PRO A 160 15.32 -0.38 15.46
CA PRO A 160 14.59 -1.52 16.04
C PRO A 160 14.80 -1.72 17.55
N GLU A 161 15.95 -1.28 18.09
CA GLU A 161 16.26 -1.35 19.52
C GLU A 161 15.51 -0.31 20.37
N THR A 162 15.25 0.87 19.81
CA THR A 162 14.62 1.99 20.55
C THR A 162 13.15 2.18 20.20
N ALA A 163 12.72 1.74 19.02
CA ALA A 163 11.36 1.88 18.50
C ALA A 163 10.74 0.51 18.15
N GLY A 164 11.19 -0.57 18.78
CA GLY A 164 10.86 -1.95 18.41
C GLY A 164 9.37 -2.24 18.25
N ALA A 165 8.53 -1.75 19.16
CA ALA A 165 7.08 -1.95 19.07
C ALA A 165 6.45 -1.37 17.79
N ALA A 166 6.98 -0.24 17.29
CA ALA A 166 6.53 0.34 16.04
C ALA A 166 6.95 -0.52 14.83
N TYR A 167 8.16 -1.07 14.84
CA TYR A 167 8.62 -2.01 13.81
C TYR A 167 7.76 -3.28 13.81
N ASP A 168 7.47 -3.85 14.98
CA ASP A 168 6.68 -5.08 15.12
C ASP A 168 5.24 -4.90 14.63
N LYS A 169 4.58 -3.81 15.05
CA LYS A 169 3.22 -3.45 14.60
C LYS A 169 3.18 -3.13 13.10
N SER A 170 4.24 -2.55 12.56
CA SER A 170 4.27 -2.19 11.14
C SER A 170 4.73 -3.34 10.25
N SER A 171 5.15 -4.49 10.78
CA SER A 171 5.69 -5.59 9.97
C SER A 171 4.58 -6.55 9.51
N PRO A 172 4.37 -6.72 8.19
CA PRO A 172 3.29 -7.60 7.70
C PRO A 172 3.39 -9.06 8.15
N ILE A 173 4.60 -9.55 8.41
CA ILE A 173 4.82 -10.91 8.92
C ILE A 173 4.08 -11.18 10.23
N THR A 174 3.86 -10.15 11.06
CA THR A 174 3.06 -10.21 12.29
C THR A 174 1.60 -10.62 12.02
N TYR A 175 1.12 -10.33 10.81
CA TYR A 175 -0.28 -10.53 10.40
C TYR A 175 -0.46 -11.59 9.30
N ALA A 176 0.59 -12.34 8.95
CA ALA A 176 0.54 -13.29 7.83
C ALA A 176 -0.46 -14.43 8.07
N ALA A 177 -0.67 -14.84 9.33
CA ALA A 177 -1.61 -15.91 9.68
C ALA A 177 -3.08 -15.51 9.49
N GLN A 178 -3.38 -14.21 9.34
CA GLN A 178 -4.73 -13.69 9.14
C GLN A 178 -5.14 -13.65 7.66
N TYR A 179 -4.21 -13.91 6.73
CA TYR A 179 -4.50 -13.80 5.30
C TYR A 179 -5.61 -14.78 4.90
N ALA A 180 -6.70 -14.26 4.34
CA ALA A 180 -7.87 -15.03 3.92
C ALA A 180 -8.04 -15.10 2.39
N ALA A 181 -7.22 -14.36 1.64
CA ALA A 181 -7.31 -14.23 0.19
C ALA A 181 -6.00 -14.62 -0.51
N PRO A 182 -6.03 -15.00 -1.80
CA PRO A 182 -4.82 -15.32 -2.56
C PRO A 182 -3.82 -14.16 -2.63
N LEU A 183 -2.54 -14.48 -2.53
CA LEU A 183 -1.43 -13.53 -2.62
C LEU A 183 -0.41 -14.01 -3.65
N LEU A 184 -0.02 -13.12 -4.56
CA LEU A 184 1.17 -13.26 -5.41
C LEU A 184 2.29 -12.35 -4.87
N VAL A 185 3.46 -12.92 -4.61
CA VAL A 185 4.67 -12.16 -4.25
C VAL A 185 5.67 -12.22 -5.40
N LEU A 186 6.10 -11.06 -5.86
CA LEU A 186 7.14 -10.90 -6.88
C LEU A 186 8.36 -10.26 -6.20
N GLN A 187 9.53 -10.88 -6.31
CA GLN A 187 10.74 -10.40 -5.64
C GLN A 187 11.94 -10.44 -6.58
N GLY A 188 12.63 -9.31 -6.67
CA GLY A 188 13.94 -9.23 -7.32
C GLY A 188 15.00 -9.93 -6.48
N ARG A 189 15.67 -10.94 -7.06
CA ARG A 189 16.75 -11.68 -6.38
C ARG A 189 17.89 -10.78 -5.89
N ASN A 190 18.16 -9.69 -6.59
CA ASN A 190 19.27 -8.77 -6.32
C ASN A 190 18.78 -7.42 -5.77
N ASP A 191 17.56 -7.35 -5.23
CA ASP A 191 17.03 -6.10 -4.68
C ASP A 191 17.79 -5.72 -3.39
N SER A 192 18.49 -4.59 -3.43
CA SER A 192 19.25 -4.05 -2.30
C SER A 192 18.47 -3.02 -1.47
N ARG A 193 17.23 -2.71 -1.87
CA ARG A 193 16.32 -1.78 -1.19
C ARG A 193 15.29 -2.54 -0.37
N CYS A 194 14.65 -3.55 -0.94
CA CYS A 194 13.75 -4.47 -0.24
C CYS A 194 14.35 -5.89 -0.37
N PRO A 195 15.29 -6.26 0.51
CA PRO A 195 16.00 -7.53 0.42
C PRO A 195 15.04 -8.73 0.46
N ALA A 196 15.42 -9.82 -0.21
CA ALA A 196 14.53 -10.97 -0.44
C ALA A 196 14.28 -11.87 0.79
N ARG A 197 14.89 -11.58 1.94
CA ARG A 197 14.75 -12.35 3.18
C ARG A 197 13.55 -11.85 3.98
#